data_AF-A0AAU3KR50-F1
#
_entry.id   AF-A0AAU3KR50-F1
#
_cell.length_a   1.000
_cell.length_b   1.000
_cell.length_c   1.000
_cell.angle_alpha   90.00
_cell.angle_beta   90.00
_cell.angle_gamma   90.00
#
_symmetry.space_group_name_H-M   'P 1'
#
loop_
_entity.id
_entity.type
_entity.pdbx_description
1 polymer ?
#
loop_
_entity_poly.entity_id
_entity_poly.type
_entity_poly.pdbx_seq_one_letter_code
_entity_poly.pdbx_strand_id
1 'polypeptide(L)'
;MSVPGEGYSVDLPHLDEVTARIRAFKGFVADNLSALDDRARALSATWSSEAATAYETAHREWLTGANEVRDGLAALEAAARTAHENYTGAIAANLRMLGL
;
A
#
# COMPACT_ATOMS: atom_id res chain seq x y z
N MET A 1 -18.87 21.39 30.03
CA MET A 1 -17.58 22.11 30.05
C MET A 1 -16.59 21.22 29.34
N SER A 2 -16.34 21.47 28.05
CA SER A 2 -15.37 20.69 27.27
C SER A 2 -13.97 21.08 27.71
N VAL A 3 -13.13 20.09 28.00
CA VAL A 3 -11.75 20.28 28.44
C VAL A 3 -10.96 20.82 27.24
N PRO A 4 -10.26 21.97 27.34
CA PRO A 4 -9.40 22.43 26.27
C PRO A 4 -8.14 21.55 26.24
N GLY A 5 -7.90 20.87 25.11
CA GLY A 5 -6.67 20.12 24.90
C GLY A 5 -6.79 18.60 24.98
N GLU A 6 -7.87 18.00 24.48
CA GLU A 6 -7.72 16.68 23.84
C GLU A 6 -6.88 16.90 22.58
N GLY A 7 -5.57 17.07 22.79
CA GLY A 7 -4.59 17.27 21.73
C GLY A 7 -4.71 16.07 20.80
N TYR A 8 -4.99 16.35 19.53
CA TYR A 8 -4.99 15.35 18.49
C TYR A 8 -3.61 14.70 18.46
N SER A 9 -3.48 13.52 19.08
CA SER A 9 -2.25 12.75 19.14
C SER A 9 -2.31 11.69 18.06
N VAL A 10 -1.37 11.75 17.12
CA VAL A 10 -1.23 10.74 16.08
C VAL A 10 -0.34 9.63 16.61
N ASP A 11 -0.87 8.41 16.62
CA ASP A 11 -0.14 7.20 16.93
C ASP A 11 0.78 6.84 15.76
N LEU A 12 2.01 7.35 15.82
CA LEU A 12 3.05 7.12 14.81
C LEU A 12 3.42 5.63 14.70
N PRO A 13 3.57 4.86 15.80
CA PRO A 13 3.72 3.40 15.73
C PRO A 13 2.59 2.69 14.97
N HIS A 14 1.33 3.07 15.20
CA HIS A 14 0.19 2.48 14.48
C HIS A 14 0.24 2.80 12.98
N LEU A 15 0.66 4.02 12.61
CA LEU A 15 0.84 4.41 11.22
C LEU A 15 1.92 3.56 10.52
N ASP A 16 3.03 3.26 11.21
CA ASP A 16 4.09 2.39 10.70
C ASP A 16 3.59 0.95 10.53
N GLU A 17 2.80 0.44 11.49
CA GLU A 17 2.20 -0.90 11.43
C GLU A 17 1.26 -1.04 10.20
N VAL A 18 0.38 -0.06 9.99
CA VAL A 18 -0.52 -0.03 8.83
C VAL A 18 0.27 0.00 7.53
N THR A 19 1.34 0.80 7.48
CA THR A 19 2.25 0.88 6.32
C THR A 19 2.95 -0.45 6.05
N ALA A 20 3.41 -1.16 7.09
CA ALA A 20 4.04 -2.48 6.96
C ALA A 20 3.05 -3.53 6.44
N ARG A 21 1.82 -3.55 6.94
CA ARG A 21 0.75 -4.47 6.48
C ARG A 21 0.40 -4.23 5.01
N ILE A 22 0.31 -2.97 4.61
CA ILE A 22 0.12 -2.54 3.23
C ILE A 22 1.23 -3.09 2.32
N ARG A 23 2.49 -2.96 2.73
CA ARG A 23 3.65 -3.47 1.97
C ARG A 23 3.62 -4.99 1.83
N ALA A 24 3.29 -5.70 2.91
CA ALA A 24 3.19 -7.15 2.89
C ALA A 24 2.07 -7.62 1.94
N PHE A 25 0.90 -6.98 1.97
CA PHE A 25 -0.21 -7.30 1.08
C PHE A 25 0.14 -7.10 -0.40
N LYS A 26 0.85 -6.00 -0.73
CA LYS A 26 1.38 -5.76 -2.08
C LYS A 26 2.28 -6.91 -2.55
N GLY A 27 3.20 -7.37 -1.71
CA GLY A 27 4.09 -8.49 -2.03
C GLY A 27 3.30 -9.77 -2.29
N PHE A 28 2.39 -10.11 -1.38
CA PHE A 28 1.53 -11.29 -1.51
C PHE A 28 0.73 -11.31 -2.82
N VAL A 29 0.15 -10.18 -3.23
CA VAL A 29 -0.61 -10.09 -4.50
C VAL A 29 0.31 -10.30 -5.70
N ALA A 30 1.49 -9.68 -5.71
CA ALA A 30 2.47 -9.82 -6.80
C ALA A 30 2.97 -11.27 -6.96
N ASP A 31 3.24 -11.96 -5.85
CA ASP A 31 3.70 -13.35 -5.89
C ASP A 31 2.62 -14.30 -6.43
N ASN A 32 1.36 -14.10 -6.02
CA ASN A 32 0.24 -14.89 -6.53
C ASN A 32 0.02 -14.67 -8.04
N LEU A 33 0.18 -13.43 -8.52
CA LEU A 33 0.11 -13.09 -9.93
C LEU A 33 1.16 -13.84 -10.75
N SER A 34 2.42 -13.78 -10.31
CA SER A 34 3.51 -14.49 -11.00
C SER A 34 3.24 -15.99 -11.04
N ALA A 35 2.78 -16.57 -9.93
CA ALA A 35 2.49 -17.99 -9.86
C ALA A 35 1.30 -18.43 -10.73
N LEU A 36 0.30 -17.57 -10.91
CA LEU A 36 -0.81 -17.82 -11.84
C LEU A 36 -0.37 -17.73 -13.30
N ASP A 37 0.48 -16.74 -13.63
CA ASP A 37 1.01 -16.56 -14.97
C ASP A 37 1.88 -17.74 -15.41
N ASP A 38 2.75 -18.23 -14.52
CA ASP A 38 3.58 -19.40 -14.82
C ASP A 38 2.76 -20.67 -15.03
N ARG A 39 1.70 -20.86 -14.24
CA ARG A 39 0.76 -21.98 -14.41
C ARG A 39 -0.03 -21.87 -15.70
N ALA A 40 -0.50 -20.68 -16.06
CA ALA A 40 -1.23 -20.45 -17.30
C ALA A 40 -0.34 -20.68 -18.53
N ARG A 41 0.91 -20.20 -18.51
CA ARG A 41 1.90 -20.48 -19.55
C ARG A 41 2.20 -21.97 -19.70
N ALA A 42 2.25 -22.72 -18.60
CA ALA A 42 2.45 -24.16 -18.65
C ALA A 42 1.25 -24.90 -19.30
N LEU A 43 0.03 -24.38 -19.13
CA LEU A 43 -1.21 -24.97 -19.64
C LEU A 43 -1.59 -24.51 -21.05
N SER A 44 -1.05 -23.38 -21.51
CA SER A 44 -1.38 -22.78 -22.82
C SER A 44 -1.04 -23.67 -24.01
N ALA A 45 -0.11 -24.62 -23.85
CA ALA A 45 0.20 -25.64 -24.85
C ALA A 45 -0.95 -26.65 -25.09
N THR A 46 -1.92 -26.71 -24.18
CA THR A 46 -3.00 -27.72 -24.15
C THR A 46 -4.42 -27.15 -24.21
N TRP A 47 -4.60 -25.83 -24.12
CA TRP A 47 -5.91 -25.18 -24.18
C TRP A 47 -6.22 -24.57 -25.54
N SER A 48 -7.51 -24.50 -25.89
CA SER A 48 -7.97 -23.91 -27.15
C SER A 48 -7.64 -22.41 -27.22
N SER A 49 -7.51 -21.87 -28.43
CA SER A 49 -7.13 -20.48 -28.67
C SER A 49 -8.09 -19.46 -28.04
N GLU A 50 -9.37 -19.80 -27.91
CA GLU A 50 -10.39 -18.94 -27.29
C GLU A 50 -10.19 -18.82 -25.77
N ALA A 51 -9.92 -19.95 -25.08
CA ALA A 51 -9.63 -19.95 -23.66
C ALA A 51 -8.32 -19.21 -23.33
N ALA A 52 -7.30 -19.37 -24.18
CA ALA A 52 -6.04 -18.62 -24.05
C ALA A 52 -6.26 -17.11 -24.19
N THR A 53 -7.09 -16.68 -25.15
CA THR A 53 -7.41 -15.26 -25.38
C THR A 53 -8.19 -14.65 -24.22
N ALA A 54 -9.17 -15.38 -23.66
CA ALA A 54 -9.93 -14.94 -22.50
C ALA A 54 -9.05 -14.79 -21.26
N TYR A 55 -8.13 -15.73 -21.02
CA TYR A 55 -7.14 -15.64 -19.94
C TYR A 55 -6.22 -14.42 -20.12
N GLU A 56 -5.65 -14.23 -21.31
CA GLU A 56 -4.75 -13.09 -21.60
C GLU A 56 -5.43 -11.73 -21.32
N THR A 57 -6.72 -11.63 -21.66
CA THR A 57 -7.53 -10.43 -21.42
C THR A 57 -7.73 -10.21 -19.92
N ALA A 58 -8.20 -11.22 -19.19
CA ALA A 58 -8.38 -11.14 -17.75
C ALA A 58 -7.06 -10.86 -17.01
N HIS A 59 -5.95 -11.48 -17.46
CA HIS A 59 -4.62 -11.26 -16.92
C HIS A 59 -4.18 -9.80 -17.06
N ARG A 60 -4.41 -9.20 -18.24
CA ARG A 60 -4.05 -7.79 -18.50
C ARG A 60 -4.86 -6.80 -17.66
N GLU A 61 -6.17 -7.00 -17.56
CA GLU A 61 -7.02 -6.18 -16.71
C GLU A 61 -6.58 -6.28 -15.25
N TRP A 62 -6.26 -7.48 -14.80
CA TRP A 62 -5.84 -7.71 -13.43
C TRP A 62 -4.44 -7.16 -13.13
N LEU A 63 -3.50 -7.25 -14.08
CA LEU A 63 -2.18 -6.61 -13.98
C LEU A 63 -2.30 -5.08 -13.87
N THR A 64 -3.25 -4.50 -14.60
CA THR A 64 -3.56 -3.06 -14.53
C THR A 64 -4.05 -2.69 -13.14
N GLY A 65 -5.05 -3.40 -12.61
CA GLY A 65 -5.54 -3.18 -11.24
C GLY A 65 -4.48 -3.40 -10.16
N ALA A 66 -3.59 -4.38 -10.33
CA ALA A 66 -2.49 -4.61 -9.40
C ALA A 66 -1.48 -3.44 -9.39
N ASN A 67 -1.20 -2.84 -10.55
CA ASN A 67 -0.38 -1.64 -10.64
C ASN A 67 -1.06 -0.43 -9.99
N GLU A 68 -2.36 -0.25 -10.18
CA GLU A 68 -3.12 0.82 -9.53
C GLU A 68 -3.09 0.69 -8.00
N VAL A 69 -3.30 -0.52 -7.47
CA VAL A 69 -3.18 -0.79 -6.03
C VAL A 69 -1.77 -0.48 -5.55
N ARG A 70 -0.74 -0.95 -6.27
CA ARG A 70 0.66 -0.67 -5.94
C ARG A 70 0.93 0.83 -5.82
N ASP A 71 0.47 1.61 -6.80
CA ASP A 71 0.74 3.04 -6.88
C ASP A 71 -0.04 3.81 -5.80
N GLY A 72 -1.29 3.42 -5.53
CA GLY A 72 -2.07 3.93 -4.40
C GLY A 72 -1.42 3.65 -3.04
N LEU A 73 -0.87 2.45 -2.85
CA LEU A 73 -0.14 2.11 -1.63
C LEU A 73 1.16 2.91 -1.47
N ALA A 74 1.87 3.18 -2.56
CA ALA A 74 3.06 4.04 -2.54
C ALA A 74 2.69 5.50 -2.18
N ALA A 75 1.57 6.00 -2.69
CA ALA A 75 1.06 7.31 -2.34
C ALA A 75 0.66 7.40 -0.86
N LEU A 76 -0.01 6.35 -0.32
CA LEU A 76 -0.35 6.25 1.10
C LEU A 76 0.89 6.24 1.99
N GLU A 77 1.92 5.47 1.62
CA GLU A 77 3.21 5.45 2.35
C GLU A 77 3.87 6.84 2.38
N ALA A 78 3.88 7.55 1.25
CA ALA A 78 4.44 8.90 1.17
C ALA A 78 3.65 9.91 2.04
N ALA A 79 2.32 9.81 2.02
CA ALA A 79 1.45 10.65 2.84
C ALA A 79 1.65 10.37 4.34
N ALA A 80 1.76 9.10 4.73
CA ALA A 80 2.04 8.68 6.10
C ALA A 80 3.38 9.24 6.60
N ARG A 81 4.44 9.15 5.79
CA ARG A 81 5.76 9.70 6.13
C ARG A 81 5.72 11.22 6.29
N THR A 82 5.07 11.91 5.36
CA THR A 82 4.89 13.37 5.40
C THR A 82 4.15 13.79 6.67
N ALA A 83 3.09 13.06 7.03
CA ALA A 83 2.36 13.29 8.28
C ALA A 83 3.28 13.10 9.50
N HIS A 84 4.03 12.00 9.56
CA HIS A 84 4.97 11.71 10.63
C HIS A 84 6.02 12.83 10.82
N GLU A 85 6.62 13.30 9.72
CA GLU A 85 7.60 14.40 9.73
C GLU A 85 6.99 15.70 10.24
N ASN A 86 5.79 16.05 9.76
CA ASN A 86 5.08 17.25 10.19
C ASN A 86 4.74 17.21 11.69
N TYR A 87 4.25 16.09 12.21
CA TYR A 87 3.92 15.94 13.62
C TYR A 87 5.18 16.00 14.50
N THR A 88 6.25 15.33 14.09
CA THR A 88 7.53 15.35 14.81
C THR A 88 8.12 16.77 14.83
N GLY A 89 8.08 17.46 13.69
CA GLY A 89 8.55 18.85 13.58
C GLY A 89 7.73 19.82 14.44
N ALA A 90 6.41 19.66 14.50
CA ALA A 90 5.54 20.46 15.36
C ALA A 90 5.84 20.23 16.84
N ILE A 91 6.06 18.97 17.26
CA ILE A 91 6.44 18.63 18.63
C ILE A 91 7.80 19.27 18.97
N ALA A 92 8.81 19.11 18.11
CA ALA A 92 10.14 19.70 18.33
C ALA A 92 10.11 21.23 18.39
N ALA A 93 9.31 21.88 17.52
CA ALA A 93 9.14 23.32 17.53
C ALA A 93 8.46 23.81 18.83
N ASN A 94 7.44 23.08 19.30
CA ASN A 94 6.76 23.39 20.56
C ASN A 94 7.67 23.20 21.77
N LEU A 95 8.44 22.10 21.85
CA LEU A 95 9.43 21.89 22.92
C LEU A 95 10.45 23.04 22.96
N ARG A 96 10.98 23.41 21.79
CA ARG A 96 11.95 24.49 21.64
C ARG A 96 11.37 25.88 21.98
N MET A 97 10.09 26.13 21.70
CA MET A 97 9.38 27.34 22.15
C MET A 97 9.15 27.35 23.66
N LEU A 98 8.92 26.18 24.25
CA LEU A 98 8.71 26.00 25.70
C LEU A 98 10.03 25.93 26.49
N GLY A 99 11.18 25.97 25.81
CA GLY A 99 12.51 25.97 26.44
C GLY A 99 12.95 24.61 26.99
N LEU A 100 12.32 23.52 26.53
CA LEU A 100 12.66 22.13 26.83
C LEU A 100 13.47 21.50 25.70
#